data_AF-A0AA97LGS3-F1
#
_entry.id   AF-A0AA97LGS3-F1
#
_cell.length_a   1.000
_cell.length_b   1.000
_cell.length_c   1.000
_cell.angle_alpha   90.00
_cell.angle_beta   90.00
_cell.angle_gamma   90.00
#
_symmetry.space_group_name_H-M   'P 1'
#
loop_
_entity.id
_entity.type
_entity.pdbx_description
1 polymer ?
#
loop_
_entity_poly.entity_id
_entity_poly.type
_entity_poly.pdbx_seq_one_letter_code
_entity_poly.pdbx_strand_id
1 'polypeptide(L)'
;MAARAGLNLNMSELARNGIQWALSGLFQSLIVQVKRILIFSTTVIMSSVLLSALWLAVQKADYSLSKGEHEVTLSNTQKWAPHSVIRILRDFLQYAAIVLSSYEPLSLRNLLRHRDQLNGVNYMLQACFNEAIDGFNQEPLLVQENSKMVIHCDGQTVQFLSGTGDCEISVYVLRNSIQYDVRERTAEMYLARLSSRQEPLSIRDLLRVKSNLQSWGVLSEELQGCLEFAVQEYSEEPLCVQDNANMVVDCGGQVLKFASGRQDNAISIYDVRDGTIHYQVRISSLWASTVRFFKGNKDHTYTRRMKRSLLD
;
A
#
# COMPACT_ATOMS: atom_id res chain seq x y z
N MET A 1 -39.12 25.29 26.03
CA MET A 1 -39.13 25.76 24.64
C MET A 1 -37.82 25.36 24.00
N ALA A 2 -37.78 24.23 23.31
CA ALA A 2 -36.60 23.71 22.63
C ALA A 2 -36.94 23.56 21.14
N ALA A 3 -36.24 24.30 20.29
CA ALA A 3 -36.42 24.28 18.85
C ALA A 3 -35.68 23.07 18.25
N ARG A 4 -36.44 22.12 17.71
CA ARG A 4 -35.93 21.05 16.83
C ARG A 4 -35.78 21.64 15.43
N ALA A 5 -34.55 21.92 15.02
CA ALA A 5 -34.20 22.19 13.62
C ALA A 5 -34.12 20.85 12.86
N GLY A 6 -35.07 20.64 11.95
CA GLY A 6 -35.10 19.47 11.08
C GLY A 6 -34.09 19.61 9.93
N LEU A 7 -33.10 18.72 9.91
CA LEU A 7 -32.22 18.50 8.76
C LEU A 7 -32.95 17.63 7.73
N ASN A 8 -33.67 18.27 6.80
CA ASN A 8 -34.11 17.64 5.56
C ASN A 8 -32.94 17.65 4.58
N LEU A 9 -32.06 16.66 4.69
CA LEU A 9 -31.03 16.40 3.69
C LEU A 9 -31.70 15.71 2.49
N ASN A 10 -31.71 16.43 1.37
CA ASN A 10 -32.32 16.01 0.13
C ASN A 10 -31.50 14.86 -0.50
N MET A 11 -31.93 13.60 -0.27
CA MET A 11 -31.25 12.39 -0.76
C MET A 11 -30.96 12.41 -2.27
N SER A 12 -31.71 13.18 -3.06
CA SER A 12 -31.51 13.30 -4.50
C SER A 12 -30.22 14.06 -4.87
N GLU A 13 -29.77 15.03 -4.06
CA GLU A 13 -28.52 15.76 -4.28
C GLU A 13 -27.29 14.92 -3.89
N LEU A 14 -27.41 14.12 -2.82
CA LEU A 14 -26.36 13.19 -2.40
C LEU A 14 -26.13 12.09 -3.45
N ALA A 15 -27.22 11.53 -4.00
CA ALA A 15 -27.13 10.53 -5.07
C ALA A 15 -26.51 11.11 -6.36
N ARG A 16 -26.89 12.33 -6.73
CA ARG A 16 -26.37 12.98 -7.94
C ARG A 16 -24.88 13.31 -7.82
N ASN A 17 -24.44 13.82 -6.67
CA ASN A 17 -23.03 14.13 -6.44
C ASN A 17 -22.18 12.86 -6.35
N GLY A 18 -22.68 11.78 -5.75
CA GLY A 18 -21.96 10.49 -5.72
C GLY A 18 -21.72 9.89 -7.11
N ILE A 19 -22.73 9.93 -7.99
CA ILE A 19 -22.61 9.41 -9.36
C ILE A 19 -21.61 10.24 -10.19
N GLN A 20 -21.59 11.56 -10.00
CA GLN A 20 -20.68 12.43 -10.74
C GLN A 20 -19.20 12.18 -10.37
N TRP A 21 -18.92 11.91 -9.09
CA TRP A 21 -17.58 11.53 -8.62
C TRP A 21 -17.15 10.14 -9.10
N ALA A 22 -18.07 9.16 -9.09
CA ALA A 22 -17.77 7.82 -9.60
C ALA A 22 -17.46 7.83 -11.11
N LEU A 23 -18.21 8.63 -11.88
CA LEU A 23 -17.98 8.77 -13.31
C LEU A 23 -16.66 9.50 -13.61
N SER A 24 -16.31 10.57 -12.89
CA SER A 24 -15.05 11.28 -13.12
C SER A 24 -13.81 10.42 -12.85
N GLY A 25 -13.85 9.57 -11.81
CA GLY A 25 -12.80 8.59 -11.54
C GLY A 25 -12.67 7.52 -12.62
N LEU A 26 -13.79 6.97 -13.09
CA LEU A 26 -13.81 5.98 -14.18
C LEU A 26 -13.28 6.55 -15.50
N PHE A 27 -13.64 7.79 -15.85
CA PHE A 27 -13.16 8.44 -17.06
C PHE A 27 -11.66 8.72 -17.02
N GLN A 28 -11.10 9.15 -15.88
CA GLN A 28 -9.65 9.36 -15.76
C GLN A 28 -8.88 8.04 -15.91
N SER A 29 -9.34 6.96 -15.29
CA SER A 29 -8.73 5.63 -15.44
C SER A 29 -8.78 5.15 -16.89
N LEU A 30 -9.93 5.28 -17.57
CA LEU A 30 -10.07 4.93 -18.98
C LEU A 30 -9.19 5.78 -19.89
N ILE A 31 -9.07 7.10 -19.64
CA ILE A 31 -8.21 7.99 -20.42
C ILE A 31 -6.74 7.58 -20.27
N VAL A 32 -6.30 7.24 -19.06
CA VAL A 32 -4.92 6.78 -18.82
C VAL A 32 -4.65 5.46 -19.55
N GLN A 33 -5.59 4.50 -19.49
CA GLN A 33 -5.46 3.22 -20.18
C GLN A 33 -5.48 3.39 -21.71
N VAL A 34 -6.41 4.18 -22.25
CA VAL A 34 -6.50 4.47 -23.69
C VAL A 34 -5.25 5.20 -24.19
N LYS A 35 -4.72 6.17 -23.43
CA LYS A 35 -3.48 6.87 -23.77
C LYS A 35 -2.29 5.90 -23.79
N ARG A 36 -2.22 4.97 -22.83
CA ARG A 36 -1.16 3.95 -22.78
C ARG A 36 -1.25 3.00 -23.98
N ILE A 37 -2.45 2.56 -24.35
CA ILE A 37 -2.71 1.72 -25.52
C ILE A 37 -2.36 2.47 -26.81
N LEU A 38 -2.73 3.76 -26.93
CA LEU A 38 -2.46 4.58 -28.11
C LEU A 38 -0.96 4.87 -28.29
N ILE A 39 -0.25 5.16 -27.20
CA ILE A 39 1.22 5.34 -27.25
C ILE A 39 1.89 4.03 -27.66
N PHE A 40 1.42 2.89 -27.12
CA PHE A 40 1.98 1.59 -27.47
C PHE A 40 1.68 1.20 -28.92
N SER A 41 0.46 1.43 -29.40
CA SER A 41 0.10 1.11 -30.79
C SER A 41 0.87 2.00 -31.79
N THR A 42 1.04 3.29 -31.48
CA THR A 42 1.81 4.21 -32.33
C THR A 42 3.30 3.88 -32.35
N THR A 43 3.91 3.49 -31.23
CA THR A 43 5.33 3.07 -31.24
C THR A 43 5.54 1.77 -32.02
N VAL A 44 4.62 0.82 -31.94
CA VAL A 44 4.65 -0.43 -32.72
C VAL A 44 4.49 -0.14 -34.22
N ILE A 45 3.52 0.68 -34.61
CA ILE A 45 3.30 1.06 -36.01
C ILE A 45 4.51 1.80 -36.56
N MET A 46 5.04 2.79 -35.84
CA MET A 46 6.22 3.56 -36.27
C MET A 46 7.45 2.67 -36.40
N SER A 47 7.66 1.74 -35.47
CA SER A 47 8.78 0.79 -35.54
C SER A 47 8.64 -0.15 -36.74
N SER A 48 7.43 -0.64 -37.03
CA SER A 48 7.13 -1.46 -38.21
C SER A 48 7.37 -0.71 -39.53
N VAL A 49 6.94 0.55 -39.61
CA VAL A 49 7.17 1.42 -40.77
C VAL A 49 8.66 1.70 -40.96
N LEU A 50 9.39 2.02 -39.87
CA LEU A 50 10.84 2.23 -39.90
C LEU A 50 11.60 0.98 -40.37
N LEU A 51 11.25 -0.19 -39.83
CA LEU A 51 11.83 -1.47 -40.25
C LEU A 51 11.54 -1.76 -41.72
N SER A 52 10.32 -1.48 -42.19
CA SER A 52 9.93 -1.65 -43.59
C SER A 52 10.67 -0.67 -44.52
N ALA A 53 10.86 0.58 -44.09
CA ALA A 53 11.60 1.58 -44.85
C ALA A 53 13.10 1.26 -44.91
N LEU A 54 13.71 0.84 -43.79
CA LEU A 54 15.08 0.34 -43.73
C LEU A 54 15.27 -0.88 -44.63
N TRP A 55 14.30 -1.81 -44.62
CA TRP A 55 14.31 -2.97 -45.51
C TRP A 55 14.33 -2.58 -47.00
N LEU A 56 13.46 -1.64 -47.39
CA LEU A 56 13.42 -1.11 -48.77
C LEU A 56 14.71 -0.38 -49.15
N ALA A 57 15.32 0.36 -48.22
CA ALA A 57 16.57 1.07 -48.45
C ALA A 57 17.75 0.10 -48.68
N VAL A 58 17.82 -0.99 -47.92
CA VAL A 58 18.84 -2.04 -48.08
C VAL A 58 18.70 -2.72 -49.44
N GLN A 59 17.48 -3.11 -49.84
CA GLN A 59 17.27 -3.71 -51.16
C GLN A 59 17.73 -2.79 -52.30
N LYS A 60 17.51 -1.48 -52.19
CA LYS A 60 17.89 -0.51 -53.22
C LYS A 60 19.40 -0.33 -53.35
N ALA A 61 20.18 -0.52 -52.28
CA ALA A 61 21.63 -0.42 -52.29
C ALA A 61 22.31 -1.59 -53.02
N ASP A 62 21.71 -2.79 -52.98
CA ASP A 62 22.25 -3.97 -53.68
C ASP A 62 22.01 -3.92 -55.20
N TYR A 63 21.00 -3.19 -55.68
CA TYR A 63 20.71 -3.07 -57.12
C TYR A 63 21.55 -2.01 -57.84
N SER A 64 22.18 -1.05 -57.15
CA SER A 64 22.95 0.03 -57.79
C SER A 64 24.43 -0.30 -58.02
N LEU A 65 24.93 -1.45 -57.54
CA LEU A 65 26.34 -1.84 -57.64
C LEU A 65 26.63 -2.88 -58.74
N SER A 66 25.84 -2.91 -59.82
CA SER A 66 26.08 -3.79 -60.97
C SER A 66 25.87 -3.04 -62.28
N LYS A 67 26.78 -2.12 -62.60
CA LYS A 67 26.94 -1.60 -63.96
C LYS A 67 28.43 -1.51 -64.31
N GLY A 68 29.04 -2.68 -64.40
CA GLY A 68 30.36 -2.92 -64.97
C GLY A 68 30.33 -4.33 -65.55
N GLU A 69 30.47 -4.42 -66.87
CA GLU A 69 30.41 -5.66 -67.65
C GLU A 69 31.39 -6.70 -67.08
N HIS A 70 30.86 -7.77 -66.48
CA HIS A 70 31.36 -9.12 -66.68
C HIS A 70 30.25 -10.12 -66.34
N GLU A 71 30.01 -10.99 -67.29
CA GLU A 71 29.11 -12.13 -67.26
C GLU A 71 29.57 -13.11 -66.17
N VAL A 72 29.01 -12.99 -64.98
CA VAL A 72 29.12 -14.01 -63.93
C VAL A 72 27.72 -14.34 -63.47
N THR A 73 27.31 -15.56 -63.78
CA THR A 73 26.09 -16.23 -63.32
C THR A 73 26.13 -16.40 -61.81
N LEU A 74 25.61 -15.41 -61.07
CA LEU A 74 25.38 -15.51 -59.64
C LEU A 74 23.89 -15.51 -59.33
N SER A 75 23.29 -16.70 -59.41
CA SER A 75 22.03 -17.01 -58.75
C SER A 75 22.27 -17.11 -57.24
N ASN A 76 22.31 -15.98 -56.53
CA ASN A 76 22.27 -16.01 -55.08
C ASN A 76 21.07 -15.22 -54.60
N THR A 77 19.90 -15.85 -54.71
CA THR A 77 18.71 -15.45 -53.96
C THR A 77 19.03 -15.67 -52.49
N GLN A 78 19.47 -14.61 -51.81
CA GLN A 78 19.69 -14.61 -50.38
C GLN A 78 18.33 -14.80 -49.70
N LYS A 79 17.94 -16.07 -49.54
CA LYS A 79 16.81 -16.54 -48.75
C LYS A 79 17.11 -16.21 -47.31
N TRP A 80 16.69 -15.02 -46.88
CA TRP A 80 16.65 -14.68 -45.48
C TRP A 80 15.81 -15.73 -44.77
N ALA A 81 16.47 -16.53 -43.93
CA ALA A 81 15.82 -17.61 -43.22
C ALA A 81 14.73 -16.99 -42.32
N PRO A 82 13.45 -17.38 -42.45
CA PRO A 82 12.34 -16.83 -41.68
C PRO A 82 12.52 -16.96 -40.16
N HIS A 83 13.50 -17.75 -39.73
CA HIS A 83 13.86 -18.03 -38.35
C HIS A 83 14.24 -16.79 -37.53
N SER A 84 14.83 -15.74 -38.13
CA SER A 84 15.24 -14.52 -37.40
C SER A 84 14.06 -13.60 -37.09
N VAL A 85 13.13 -13.42 -38.02
CA VAL A 85 11.91 -12.63 -37.82
C VAL A 85 10.97 -13.30 -36.81
N ILE A 86 10.86 -14.64 -36.87
CA ILE A 86 10.07 -15.42 -35.91
C ILE A 86 10.62 -15.28 -34.48
N ARG A 87 11.95 -15.17 -34.30
CA ARG A 87 12.56 -14.96 -32.98
C ARG A 87 12.21 -13.59 -32.41
N ILE A 88 12.34 -12.52 -33.20
CA ILE A 88 11.99 -11.16 -32.77
C ILE A 88 10.50 -11.05 -32.42
N LEU A 89 9.62 -11.64 -33.23
CA LEU A 89 8.18 -11.64 -32.95
C LEU A 89 7.85 -12.42 -31.67
N ARG A 90 8.52 -13.55 -31.42
CA ARG A 90 8.38 -14.34 -30.19
C ARG A 90 8.82 -13.55 -28.96
N ASP A 91 9.98 -12.91 -29.03
CA ASP A 91 10.54 -12.14 -27.92
C ASP A 91 9.65 -10.91 -27.63
N PHE A 92 9.13 -10.25 -28.67
CA PHE A 92 8.14 -9.18 -28.53
C PHE A 92 6.82 -9.67 -27.94
N LEU A 93 6.29 -10.82 -28.37
CA LEU A 93 5.06 -11.38 -27.83
C LEU A 93 5.22 -11.84 -26.38
N GLN A 94 6.40 -12.35 -26.00
CA GLN A 94 6.72 -12.66 -24.60
C GLN A 94 6.82 -11.38 -23.76
N TYR A 95 7.50 -10.36 -24.27
CA TYR A 95 7.56 -9.05 -23.61
C TYR A 95 6.16 -8.43 -23.49
N ALA A 96 5.38 -8.45 -24.56
CA ALA A 96 4.00 -7.99 -24.57
C ALA A 96 3.14 -8.82 -23.62
N ALA A 97 3.29 -10.14 -23.52
CA ALA A 97 2.55 -10.97 -22.57
C ALA A 97 2.93 -10.70 -21.10
N ILE A 98 4.18 -10.31 -20.83
CA ILE A 98 4.62 -9.87 -19.50
C ILE A 98 4.01 -8.49 -19.18
N VAL A 99 4.05 -7.57 -20.14
CA VAL A 99 3.52 -6.19 -20.01
C VAL A 99 1.99 -6.15 -20.03
N LEU A 100 1.36 -7.06 -20.77
CA LEU A 100 -0.09 -7.28 -20.90
C LEU A 100 -0.55 -8.46 -20.06
N SER A 101 0.27 -8.93 -19.10
CA SER A 101 -0.25 -9.81 -18.06
C SER A 101 -1.32 -8.98 -17.36
N SER A 102 -2.57 -9.25 -17.74
CA SER A 102 -3.71 -8.51 -17.27
C SER A 102 -3.81 -8.87 -15.81
N TYR A 103 -3.21 -8.05 -14.95
CA TYR A 103 -3.38 -8.17 -13.52
C TYR A 103 -4.86 -8.32 -13.27
N GLU A 104 -5.20 -9.33 -12.46
CA GLU A 104 -6.57 -9.42 -12.04
C GLU A 104 -6.92 -8.19 -11.19
N PRO A 105 -8.07 -7.55 -11.41
CA PRO A 105 -8.44 -6.39 -10.60
C PRO A 105 -8.44 -6.76 -9.11
N LEU A 106 -7.70 -6.02 -8.30
CA LEU A 106 -7.69 -6.21 -6.85
C LEU A 106 -9.02 -5.70 -6.29
N SER A 107 -9.87 -6.66 -5.93
CA SER A 107 -11.15 -6.41 -5.28
C SER A 107 -11.48 -7.57 -4.35
N LEU A 108 -12.22 -7.31 -3.29
CA LEU A 108 -12.68 -8.34 -2.35
C LEU A 108 -13.38 -9.50 -3.07
N ARG A 109 -14.19 -9.19 -4.09
CA ARG A 109 -14.89 -10.19 -4.92
C ARG A 109 -13.92 -11.13 -5.64
N ASN A 110 -12.85 -10.60 -6.21
CA ASN A 110 -11.87 -11.39 -6.95
C ASN A 110 -11.01 -12.25 -6.03
N LEU A 111 -10.65 -11.74 -4.84
CA LEU A 111 -9.97 -12.51 -3.79
C LEU A 111 -10.84 -13.68 -3.31
N LEU A 112 -12.12 -13.43 -3.01
CA LEU A 112 -13.09 -14.47 -2.61
C LEU A 112 -13.25 -15.53 -3.70
N ARG A 113 -13.39 -15.10 -4.95
CA ARG A 113 -13.50 -16.00 -6.10
C ARG A 113 -12.28 -16.93 -6.21
N HIS A 114 -11.07 -16.41 -6.06
CA HIS A 114 -9.85 -17.22 -6.10
C HIS A 114 -9.78 -18.21 -4.97
N ARG A 115 -10.08 -17.77 -3.74
CA ARG A 115 -10.15 -18.64 -2.57
C ARG A 115 -11.13 -19.80 -2.78
N ASP A 116 -12.34 -19.50 -3.26
CA ASP A 116 -13.41 -20.48 -3.41
C ASP A 116 -13.11 -21.50 -4.53
N GLN A 117 -12.30 -21.13 -5.52
CA GLN A 117 -11.82 -22.05 -6.56
C GLN A 117 -10.81 -23.09 -6.07
N LEU A 118 -10.18 -22.87 -4.90
CA LEU A 118 -9.16 -23.80 -4.38
C LEU A 118 -9.74 -25.10 -3.83
N ASN A 119 -11.06 -25.21 -3.59
CA ASN A 119 -11.81 -26.45 -3.30
C ASN A 119 -11.07 -27.53 -2.47
N GLY A 120 -10.35 -27.14 -1.41
CA GLY A 120 -9.61 -28.07 -0.54
C GLY A 120 -8.37 -28.73 -1.18
N VAL A 121 -7.98 -28.35 -2.39
CA VAL A 121 -6.81 -28.87 -3.10
C VAL A 121 -5.51 -28.28 -2.53
N ASN A 122 -5.56 -27.03 -2.03
CA ASN A 122 -4.40 -26.34 -1.46
C ASN A 122 -4.77 -25.57 -0.18
N TYR A 123 -4.69 -26.23 0.96
CA TYR A 123 -5.05 -25.66 2.27
C TYR A 123 -4.17 -24.45 2.63
N MET A 124 -2.89 -24.47 2.27
CA MET A 124 -1.95 -23.40 2.60
C MET A 124 -2.26 -22.14 1.79
N LEU A 125 -2.44 -22.27 0.48
CA LEU A 125 -2.81 -21.15 -0.37
C LEU A 125 -4.19 -20.60 0.01
N GLN A 126 -5.15 -21.47 0.37
CA GLN A 126 -6.47 -21.04 0.86
C GLN A 126 -6.36 -20.23 2.15
N ALA A 127 -5.51 -20.66 3.10
CA ALA A 127 -5.25 -19.90 4.32
C ALA A 127 -4.60 -18.54 4.02
N CYS A 128 -3.70 -18.46 3.04
CA CYS A 128 -3.14 -17.18 2.60
C CYS A 128 -4.19 -16.26 1.99
N PHE A 129 -5.14 -16.79 1.21
CA PHE A 129 -6.25 -16.00 0.72
C PHE A 129 -7.15 -15.49 1.84
N ASN A 130 -7.40 -16.29 2.89
CA ASN A 130 -8.16 -15.83 4.06
C ASN A 130 -7.45 -14.63 4.72
N GLU A 131 -6.14 -14.75 4.97
CA GLU A 131 -5.34 -13.65 5.53
C GLU A 131 -5.35 -12.41 4.63
N ALA A 132 -5.20 -12.62 3.31
CA ALA A 132 -5.25 -11.54 2.33
C ALA A 132 -6.60 -10.81 2.34
N ILE A 133 -7.71 -11.55 2.43
CA ILE A 133 -9.07 -11.01 2.48
C ILE A 133 -9.28 -10.22 3.77
N ASP A 134 -8.94 -10.79 4.91
CA ASP A 134 -9.14 -10.18 6.22
C ASP A 134 -8.30 -8.90 6.37
N GLY A 135 -7.02 -8.98 5.97
CA GLY A 135 -6.12 -7.84 5.94
C GLY A 135 -6.62 -6.75 4.99
N PHE A 136 -6.92 -7.08 3.74
CA PHE A 136 -7.35 -6.10 2.74
C PHE A 136 -8.64 -5.38 3.14
N ASN A 137 -9.59 -6.09 3.73
CA ASN A 137 -10.86 -5.51 4.20
C ASN A 137 -10.66 -4.51 5.36
N GLN A 138 -9.57 -4.63 6.11
CA GLN A 138 -9.19 -3.69 7.17
C GLN A 138 -8.30 -2.54 6.68
N GLU A 139 -7.92 -2.50 5.40
CA GLU A 139 -7.16 -1.37 4.86
C GLU A 139 -8.07 -0.18 4.54
N PRO A 140 -7.59 1.07 4.66
CA PRO A 140 -8.38 2.23 4.25
C PRO A 140 -8.60 2.25 2.74
N LEU A 141 -9.69 2.91 2.28
CA LEU A 141 -10.04 2.99 0.86
C LEU A 141 -8.89 3.51 -0.02
N LEU A 142 -8.12 4.49 0.47
CA LEU A 142 -6.96 5.04 -0.23
C LEU A 142 -5.92 3.97 -0.58
N VAL A 143 -5.77 2.95 0.26
CA VAL A 143 -4.89 1.79 0.01
C VAL A 143 -5.58 0.78 -0.91
N GLN A 144 -6.86 0.48 -0.67
CA GLN A 144 -7.60 -0.50 -1.48
C GLN A 144 -7.72 -0.08 -2.96
N GLU A 145 -7.88 1.20 -3.23
CA GLU A 145 -8.06 1.75 -4.59
C GLU A 145 -6.74 1.94 -5.36
N ASN A 146 -5.59 1.83 -4.69
CA ASN A 146 -4.28 2.05 -5.31
C ASN A 146 -3.21 1.09 -4.77
N SER A 147 -3.52 -0.21 -4.76
CA SER A 147 -2.61 -1.25 -4.31
C SER A 147 -2.34 -2.33 -5.34
N LYS A 148 -1.11 -2.84 -5.30
CA LYS A 148 -0.72 -4.12 -5.88
C LYS A 148 -0.67 -5.14 -4.77
N MET A 149 -1.41 -6.24 -4.88
CA MET A 149 -1.33 -7.34 -3.93
C MET A 149 -0.61 -8.54 -4.55
N VAL A 150 0.33 -9.11 -3.80
CA VAL A 150 1.08 -10.32 -4.18
C VAL A 150 0.89 -11.37 -3.09
N ILE A 151 0.28 -12.49 -3.45
CA ILE A 151 0.12 -13.65 -2.57
C ILE A 151 1.14 -14.70 -3.00
N HIS A 152 2.14 -14.98 -2.17
CA HIS A 152 3.20 -15.95 -2.41
C HIS A 152 3.14 -17.08 -1.39
N CYS A 153 2.43 -18.16 -1.72
CA CYS A 153 2.21 -19.30 -0.84
C CYS A 153 2.26 -20.62 -1.61
N ASP A 154 2.82 -21.65 -0.97
CA ASP A 154 2.95 -23.00 -1.53
C ASP A 154 3.62 -23.05 -2.92
N GLY A 155 4.67 -22.24 -3.10
CA GLY A 155 5.38 -22.11 -4.38
C GLY A 155 4.59 -21.41 -5.50
N GLN A 156 3.34 -21.01 -5.24
CA GLN A 156 2.49 -20.27 -6.17
C GLN A 156 2.56 -18.77 -5.88
N THR A 157 2.42 -17.98 -6.94
CA THR A 157 2.34 -16.52 -6.85
C THR A 157 1.12 -16.03 -7.60
N VAL A 158 0.21 -15.37 -6.89
CA VAL A 158 -0.97 -14.72 -7.47
C VAL A 158 -0.84 -13.21 -7.28
N GLN A 159 -1.13 -12.45 -8.33
CA GLN A 159 -0.99 -10.99 -8.31
C GLN A 159 -2.29 -10.31 -8.71
N PHE A 160 -2.64 -9.27 -7.96
CA PHE A 160 -3.80 -8.43 -8.21
C PHE A 160 -3.35 -6.96 -8.25
N LEU A 161 -4.09 -6.13 -9.00
CA LEU A 161 -3.80 -4.70 -9.11
C LEU A 161 -5.07 -3.86 -9.05
N SER A 162 -5.02 -2.80 -8.26
CA SER A 162 -6.01 -1.72 -8.18
C SER A 162 -5.29 -0.38 -8.39
N GLY A 163 -5.88 0.52 -9.18
CA GLY A 163 -5.28 1.83 -9.49
C GLY A 163 -3.92 1.73 -10.18
N THR A 164 -2.95 2.52 -9.72
CA THR A 164 -1.56 2.55 -10.22
C THR A 164 -0.65 1.56 -9.51
N GLY A 165 -1.06 1.04 -8.34
CA GLY A 165 -0.28 0.12 -7.52
C GLY A 165 0.80 0.80 -6.68
N ASP A 166 0.54 2.02 -6.18
CA ASP A 166 1.51 2.77 -5.37
C ASP A 166 1.63 2.22 -3.93
N CYS A 167 0.70 1.40 -3.48
CA CYS A 167 0.86 0.59 -2.27
C CYS A 167 1.12 -0.87 -2.64
N GLU A 168 2.07 -1.53 -1.98
CA GLU A 168 2.35 -2.95 -2.19
C GLU A 168 1.93 -3.77 -0.98
N ILE A 169 1.00 -4.70 -1.18
CA ILE A 169 0.52 -5.64 -0.16
C ILE A 169 1.11 -7.01 -0.49
N SER A 170 1.77 -7.63 0.47
CA SER A 170 2.40 -8.94 0.32
C SER A 170 1.86 -9.92 1.34
N VAL A 171 1.40 -11.08 0.89
CA VAL A 171 0.96 -12.18 1.76
C VAL A 171 1.83 -13.39 1.50
N TYR A 172 2.52 -13.88 2.53
CA TYR A 172 3.53 -14.94 2.37
C TYR A 172 3.70 -15.79 3.63
N VAL A 173 4.31 -16.96 3.50
CA VAL A 173 4.61 -17.84 4.65
C VAL A 173 6.03 -17.59 5.15
N LEU A 174 6.18 -17.23 6.42
CA LEU A 174 7.46 -17.09 7.10
C LEU A 174 7.43 -17.83 8.44
N ARG A 175 8.39 -18.73 8.68
CA ARG A 175 8.51 -19.51 9.93
C ARG A 175 7.18 -20.17 10.34
N ASN A 176 6.52 -20.83 9.39
CA ASN A 176 5.24 -21.52 9.57
C ASN A 176 4.06 -20.60 9.98
N SER A 177 4.19 -19.30 9.76
CA SER A 177 3.12 -18.33 9.96
C SER A 177 2.87 -17.55 8.68
N ILE A 178 1.60 -17.26 8.39
CA ILE A 178 1.23 -16.39 7.27
C ILE A 178 1.46 -14.95 7.72
N GLN A 179 2.13 -14.18 6.90
CA GLN A 179 2.47 -12.79 7.12
C GLN A 179 1.68 -11.94 6.13
N TYR A 180 1.13 -10.84 6.63
CA TYR A 180 0.50 -9.78 5.85
C TYR A 180 1.34 -8.52 6.01
N ASP A 181 2.12 -8.18 4.98
CA ASP A 181 2.99 -7.00 4.97
C ASP A 181 2.46 -5.98 3.97
N VAL A 182 2.61 -4.70 4.29
CA VAL A 182 2.17 -3.61 3.42
C VAL A 182 3.22 -2.53 3.42
N ARG A 183 3.57 -2.09 2.21
CA ARG A 183 4.58 -1.08 1.95
C ARG A 183 3.92 0.13 1.31
N GLU A 184 3.90 1.23 2.05
CA GLU A 184 3.41 2.52 1.61
C GLU A 184 4.50 3.26 0.85
N ARG A 185 4.13 3.93 -0.25
CA ARG A 185 5.06 4.77 -1.03
C ARG A 185 4.81 6.27 -0.86
N THR A 186 3.74 6.64 -0.16
CA THR A 186 3.41 8.04 0.10
C THR A 186 3.07 8.26 1.57
N ALA A 187 3.28 9.50 2.03
CA ALA A 187 2.98 9.89 3.40
C ALA A 187 1.47 9.81 3.69
N GLU A 188 0.62 10.13 2.72
CA GLU A 188 -0.84 10.11 2.84
C GLU A 188 -1.35 8.68 3.07
N MET A 189 -0.79 7.70 2.35
CA MET A 189 -1.13 6.28 2.57
C MET A 189 -0.71 5.82 3.95
N TYR A 190 0.50 6.16 4.37
CA TYR A 190 1.01 5.82 5.70
C TYR A 190 0.11 6.41 6.80
N LEU A 191 -0.24 7.70 6.71
CA LEU A 191 -1.14 8.36 7.67
C LEU A 191 -2.56 7.78 7.66
N ALA A 192 -3.11 7.47 6.48
CA ALA A 192 -4.44 6.87 6.37
C ALA A 192 -4.49 5.48 7.05
N ARG A 193 -3.43 4.66 6.87
CA ARG A 193 -3.31 3.36 7.54
C ARG A 193 -3.15 3.52 9.04
N LEU A 194 -2.25 4.40 9.46
CA LEU A 194 -1.97 4.68 10.87
C LEU A 194 -3.21 5.20 11.62
N SER A 195 -4.11 5.91 10.94
CA SER A 195 -5.37 6.42 11.51
C SER A 195 -6.48 5.36 11.58
N SER A 196 -6.44 4.36 10.70
CA SER A 196 -7.48 3.33 10.59
C SER A 196 -7.16 2.07 11.40
N ARG A 197 -5.88 1.79 11.63
CA ARG A 197 -5.41 0.56 12.29
C ARG A 197 -4.75 0.83 13.64
N GLN A 198 -4.74 -0.20 14.47
CA GLN A 198 -3.94 -0.23 15.68
C GLN A 198 -2.56 -0.79 15.34
N GLU A 199 -1.52 -0.05 15.68
CA GLU A 199 -0.15 -0.53 15.60
C GLU A 199 0.17 -1.48 16.76
N PRO A 200 1.10 -2.42 16.60
CA PRO A 200 1.60 -3.18 17.74
C PRO A 200 2.16 -2.25 18.82
N LEU A 201 1.85 -2.51 20.09
CA LEU A 201 2.34 -1.72 21.21
C LEU A 201 3.61 -2.35 21.81
N SER A 202 4.75 -1.79 21.42
CA SER A 202 6.03 -2.01 22.10
C SER A 202 6.88 -0.73 22.03
N ILE A 203 7.91 -0.63 22.86
CA ILE A 203 8.87 0.50 22.77
C ILE A 203 9.46 0.60 21.36
N ARG A 204 9.78 -0.54 20.75
CA ARG A 204 10.32 -0.60 19.38
C ARG A 204 9.31 -0.07 18.36
N ASP A 205 8.05 -0.43 18.49
CA ASP A 205 7.01 -0.01 17.55
C ASP A 205 6.67 1.48 17.69
N LEU A 206 6.64 2.01 18.93
CA LEU A 206 6.51 3.46 19.17
C LEU A 206 7.64 4.24 18.50
N LEU A 207 8.89 3.79 18.66
CA LEU A 207 10.05 4.42 18.02
C LEU A 207 10.02 4.26 16.49
N ARG A 208 9.56 3.11 15.98
CA ARG A 208 9.37 2.89 14.53
C ARG A 208 8.38 3.88 13.96
N VAL A 209 7.20 4.02 14.57
CA VAL A 209 6.16 4.94 14.10
C VAL A 209 6.68 6.39 14.13
N LYS A 210 7.36 6.80 15.20
CA LYS A 210 8.03 8.11 15.28
C LYS A 210 9.01 8.32 14.12
N SER A 211 9.93 7.37 13.91
CA SER A 211 10.94 7.45 12.85
C SER A 211 10.32 7.51 11.47
N ASN A 212 9.27 6.74 11.21
CA ASN A 212 8.55 6.74 9.94
C ASN A 212 7.88 8.10 9.69
N LEU A 213 7.12 8.62 10.66
CA LEU A 213 6.49 9.95 10.56
C LEU A 213 7.53 11.05 10.30
N GLN A 214 8.69 10.98 10.97
CA GLN A 214 9.80 11.90 10.76
C GLN A 214 10.37 11.78 9.34
N SER A 215 10.61 10.55 8.86
CA SER A 215 11.15 10.31 7.51
C SER A 215 10.21 10.77 6.40
N TRP A 216 8.90 10.73 6.65
CA TRP A 216 7.87 11.24 5.76
C TRP A 216 7.66 12.75 5.86
N GLY A 217 8.29 13.43 6.82
CA GLY A 217 8.12 14.87 7.02
C GLY A 217 6.75 15.29 7.56
N VAL A 218 6.02 14.38 8.20
CA VAL A 218 4.65 14.60 8.73
C VAL A 218 4.57 14.56 10.27
N LEU A 219 5.71 14.40 10.94
CA LEU A 219 5.79 14.45 12.40
C LEU A 219 5.77 15.91 12.89
N SER A 220 4.68 16.34 13.54
CA SER A 220 4.63 17.64 14.20
C SER A 220 5.42 17.66 15.51
N GLU A 221 5.79 18.84 16.00
CA GLU A 221 6.49 18.99 17.28
C GLU A 221 5.65 18.47 18.45
N GLU A 222 4.33 18.72 18.43
CA GLU A 222 3.39 18.26 19.45
C GLU A 222 3.35 16.73 19.50
N LEU A 223 3.17 16.10 18.34
CA LEU A 223 3.13 14.64 18.25
C LEU A 223 4.49 14.01 18.60
N GLN A 224 5.59 14.65 18.19
CA GLN A 224 6.94 14.21 18.55
C GLN A 224 7.10 14.15 20.07
N GLY A 225 6.78 15.23 20.78
CA GLY A 225 6.93 15.27 22.22
C GLY A 225 5.99 14.28 22.94
N CYS A 226 4.80 14.04 22.40
CA CYS A 226 3.89 13.01 22.93
C CYS A 226 4.42 11.60 22.73
N LEU A 227 4.99 11.27 21.57
CA LEU A 227 5.62 9.96 21.32
C LEU A 227 6.86 9.75 22.19
N GLU A 228 7.68 10.78 22.37
CA GLU A 228 8.83 10.73 23.28
C GLU A 228 8.40 10.50 24.73
N PHE A 229 7.35 11.20 25.17
CA PHE A 229 6.81 11.02 26.51
C PHE A 229 6.16 9.65 26.68
N ALA A 230 5.42 9.17 25.67
CA ALA A 230 4.85 7.83 25.66
C ALA A 230 5.93 6.75 25.80
N VAL A 231 7.04 6.84 25.05
CA VAL A 231 8.17 5.89 25.17
C VAL A 231 8.77 5.90 26.57
N GLN A 232 9.01 7.09 27.13
CA GLN A 232 9.59 7.25 28.46
C GLN A 232 8.70 6.61 29.53
N GLU A 233 7.44 7.04 29.64
CA GLU A 233 6.54 6.58 30.70
C GLU A 233 6.14 5.11 30.51
N TYR A 234 5.94 4.66 29.28
CA TYR A 234 5.60 3.27 29.00
C TYR A 234 6.73 2.30 29.35
N SER A 235 8.00 2.71 29.19
CA SER A 235 9.14 1.89 29.64
C SER A 235 9.19 1.69 31.15
N GLU A 236 8.58 2.60 31.91
CA GLU A 236 8.49 2.50 33.37
C GLU A 236 7.28 1.68 33.83
N GLU A 237 6.34 1.34 32.95
CA GLU A 237 5.21 0.49 33.32
C GLU A 237 5.65 -0.97 33.54
N PRO A 238 5.01 -1.71 34.46
CA PRO A 238 5.28 -3.13 34.64
C PRO A 238 4.97 -3.96 33.38
N LEU A 239 5.70 -5.05 33.15
CA LEU A 239 5.48 -5.93 31.99
C LEU A 239 4.03 -6.44 31.89
N CYS A 240 3.37 -6.74 33.02
CA CYS A 240 1.97 -7.17 33.01
C CYS A 240 0.98 -6.09 32.51
N VAL A 241 1.36 -4.81 32.58
CA VAL A 241 0.63 -3.72 31.94
C VAL A 241 1.02 -3.64 30.47
N GLN A 242 2.32 -3.67 30.17
CA GLN A 242 2.83 -3.56 28.80
C GLN A 242 2.33 -4.68 27.86
N ASP A 243 2.23 -5.91 28.33
CA ASP A 243 1.82 -7.06 27.52
C ASP A 243 0.30 -7.11 27.26
N ASN A 244 -0.48 -6.21 27.87
CA ASN A 244 -1.94 -6.24 27.83
C ASN A 244 -2.55 -4.84 27.89
N ALA A 245 -2.15 -3.96 26.98
CA ALA A 245 -2.60 -2.57 26.95
C ALA A 245 -3.09 -2.14 25.57
N ASN A 246 -4.07 -1.25 25.56
CA ASN A 246 -4.27 -0.33 24.45
C ASN A 246 -3.67 1.04 24.83
N MET A 247 -3.06 1.71 23.87
CA MET A 247 -2.53 3.06 24.04
C MET A 247 -3.08 3.97 22.94
N VAL A 248 -3.57 5.13 23.33
CA VAL A 248 -4.01 6.19 22.41
C VAL A 248 -3.12 7.41 22.63
N VAL A 249 -2.50 7.89 21.55
CA VAL A 249 -1.73 9.15 21.54
C VAL A 249 -2.52 10.15 20.70
N ASP A 250 -3.12 11.15 21.35
CA ASP A 250 -3.94 12.20 20.71
C ASP A 250 -3.24 13.54 20.91
N CYS A 251 -2.40 13.91 19.93
CA CYS A 251 -1.63 15.15 20.01
C CYS A 251 -1.51 15.86 18.66
N GLY A 252 -1.53 17.20 18.67
CA GLY A 252 -1.36 17.99 17.45
C GLY A 252 -2.42 17.71 16.37
N GLY A 253 -3.62 17.29 16.78
CA GLY A 253 -4.72 16.91 15.88
C GLY A 253 -4.54 15.53 15.21
N GLN A 254 -3.55 14.75 15.62
CA GLN A 254 -3.34 13.38 15.15
C GLN A 254 -3.64 12.38 16.27
N VAL A 255 -4.32 11.30 15.92
CA VAL A 255 -4.67 10.21 16.84
C VAL A 255 -4.01 8.93 16.39
N LEU A 256 -3.07 8.43 17.19
CA LEU A 256 -2.39 7.16 16.97
C LEU A 256 -2.90 6.13 17.97
N LYS A 257 -3.11 4.89 17.52
CA LYS A 257 -3.59 3.80 18.35
C LYS A 257 -2.62 2.65 18.32
N PHE A 258 -2.31 2.11 19.49
CA PHE A 258 -1.43 0.97 19.66
C PHE A 258 -2.10 -0.09 20.55
N ALA A 259 -1.77 -1.36 20.33
CA ALA A 259 -2.31 -2.45 21.11
C ALA A 259 -1.31 -3.60 21.37
N SER A 260 -1.41 -4.19 22.55
CA SER A 260 -0.74 -5.43 22.97
C SER A 260 -1.71 -6.36 23.70
N GLY A 261 -1.52 -7.66 23.49
CA GLY A 261 -2.29 -8.71 24.18
C GLY A 261 -3.80 -8.56 24.04
N ARG A 262 -4.52 -8.64 25.17
CA ARG A 262 -5.99 -8.57 25.24
C ARG A 262 -6.54 -7.16 25.38
N GLN A 263 -5.65 -6.17 25.54
CA GLN A 263 -6.00 -4.75 25.67
C GLN A 263 -6.83 -4.41 26.92
N ASP A 264 -6.66 -5.14 28.02
CA ASP A 264 -7.46 -4.92 29.24
C ASP A 264 -7.07 -3.62 29.98
N ASN A 265 -5.84 -3.12 29.80
CA ASN A 265 -5.39 -1.85 30.35
C ASN A 265 -5.49 -0.74 29.30
N ALA A 266 -5.84 0.47 29.70
CA ALA A 266 -5.95 1.60 28.78
C ALA A 266 -4.95 2.70 29.16
N ILE A 267 -4.19 3.16 28.16
CA ILE A 267 -3.21 4.23 28.29
C ILE A 267 -3.62 5.36 27.34
N SER A 268 -3.63 6.60 27.83
CA SER A 268 -3.98 7.78 27.04
C SER A 268 -2.93 8.85 27.20
N ILE A 269 -2.37 9.29 26.08
CA ILE A 269 -1.42 10.39 26.01
C ILE A 269 -2.08 11.50 25.20
N TYR A 270 -2.14 12.71 25.75
CA TYR A 270 -2.76 13.84 25.06
C TYR A 270 -2.11 15.16 25.45
N ASP A 271 -2.08 16.12 24.53
CA ASP A 271 -1.65 17.48 24.81
C ASP A 271 -2.84 18.40 25.11
N VAL A 272 -2.59 19.41 25.95
CA VAL A 272 -3.54 20.48 26.25
C VAL A 272 -3.00 21.77 25.66
N ARG A 273 -3.89 22.75 25.38
CA ARG A 273 -3.53 24.02 24.73
C ARG A 273 -2.41 24.82 25.40
N ASP A 274 -2.12 24.55 26.66
CA ASP A 274 -1.03 25.16 27.43
C ASP A 274 0.36 24.53 27.13
N GLY A 275 0.42 23.52 26.25
CA GLY A 275 1.63 22.77 25.91
C GLY A 275 1.99 21.70 26.95
N THR A 276 1.08 21.36 27.86
CA THR A 276 1.26 20.27 28.81
C THR A 276 0.78 18.96 28.19
N ILE A 277 1.63 17.93 28.22
CA ILE A 277 1.30 16.57 27.82
C ILE A 277 0.91 15.79 29.07
N HIS A 278 -0.19 15.06 28.98
CA HIS A 278 -0.68 14.16 30.02
C HIS A 278 -0.46 12.71 29.60
N TYR A 279 -0.08 11.86 30.56
CA TYR A 279 -0.02 10.42 30.43
C TYR A 279 -0.94 9.82 31.49
N GLN A 280 -2.04 9.20 31.06
CA GLN A 280 -3.03 8.59 31.93
C GLN A 280 -3.06 7.07 31.73
N VAL A 281 -3.09 6.31 32.82
CA VAL A 281 -3.20 4.85 32.77
C VAL A 281 -4.34 4.35 33.63
N ARG A 282 -5.23 3.58 33.03
CA ARG A 282 -6.35 2.88 33.67
C ARG A 282 -6.06 1.39 33.68
N ILE A 283 -5.99 0.84 34.88
CA ILE A 283 -5.71 -0.58 35.11
C ILE A 283 -7.01 -1.29 35.47
N SER A 284 -7.31 -2.37 34.77
CA SER A 284 -8.51 -3.18 35.01
C SER A 284 -8.27 -4.31 36.02
N SER A 285 -7.04 -4.83 36.13
CA SER A 285 -6.74 -5.95 37.03
C SER A 285 -6.16 -5.51 38.38
N LEU A 286 -6.66 -6.14 39.46
CA LEU A 286 -6.17 -5.92 40.82
C LEU A 286 -4.67 -6.25 40.96
N TRP A 287 -4.20 -7.28 40.26
CA TRP A 287 -2.80 -7.67 40.24
C TRP A 287 -1.92 -6.61 39.60
N ALA A 288 -2.27 -6.10 38.42
CA ALA A 288 -1.48 -5.05 37.77
C ALA A 288 -1.48 -3.75 38.60
N SER A 289 -2.60 -3.41 39.27
CA SER A 289 -2.67 -2.26 40.17
C SER A 289 -1.70 -2.42 41.36
N THR A 290 -1.69 -3.60 41.96
CA THR A 290 -0.80 -3.94 43.09
C THR A 290 0.67 -3.86 42.69
N VAL A 291 1.05 -4.46 41.56
CA VAL A 291 2.44 -4.44 41.05
C VAL A 291 2.91 -3.01 40.78
N ARG A 292 2.06 -2.19 40.17
CA ARG A 292 2.39 -0.79 39.87
C ARG A 292 2.57 0.06 41.12
N PHE A 293 1.71 -0.15 42.13
CA PHE A 293 1.85 0.50 43.44
C PHE A 293 3.20 0.19 44.10
N PHE A 294 3.62 -1.08 44.10
CA PHE A 294 4.92 -1.48 44.66
C PHE A 294 6.13 -0.96 43.87
N LYS A 295 5.97 -0.64 42.59
CA LYS A 295 7.00 0.00 41.77
C LYS A 295 7.12 1.52 42.02
N GLY A 296 6.29 2.08 42.91
CA GLY A 296 6.31 3.50 43.27
C GLY A 296 5.43 4.38 42.37
N ASN A 297 4.74 3.80 41.39
CA ASN A 297 3.80 4.50 40.51
C ASN A 297 2.43 4.60 41.21
N LYS A 298 2.29 5.61 42.08
CA LYS A 298 1.07 5.86 42.85
C LYS A 298 0.02 6.66 42.07
N ASP A 299 0.46 7.50 41.13
CA ASP A 299 -0.42 8.37 40.37
C ASP A 299 -0.81 7.73 39.04
N HIS A 300 -2.08 7.83 38.70
CA HIS A 300 -2.61 7.37 37.42
C HIS A 300 -2.40 8.39 36.29
N THR A 301 -1.84 9.56 36.61
CA THR A 301 -1.68 10.68 35.70
C THR A 301 -0.31 11.31 35.90
N TYR A 302 0.46 11.43 34.83
CA TYR A 302 1.75 12.11 34.79
C TYR A 302 1.65 13.28 33.83
N THR A 303 2.38 14.36 34.09
CA THR A 303 2.34 15.56 33.28
C THR A 303 3.74 16.02 32.92
N ARG A 304 3.94 16.42 31.67
CA ARG A 304 5.18 17.03 31.19
C ARG A 304 4.88 18.31 30.44
N ARG A 305 5.55 19.40 30.81
CA ARG A 305 5.49 20.64 30.04
C ARG A 305 6.44 20.55 28.85
N MET A 306 5.95 20.81 27.63
CA MET A 306 6.84 20.93 26.47
C MET A 306 7.77 22.13 26.64
N LYS A 307 9.06 21.92 26.36
CA LYS A 307 10.00 23.03 26.15
C LYS A 307 9.74 23.54 24.74
N ARG A 308 8.94 24.60 24.58
CA ARG A 308 8.88 25.30 23.29
C ARG A 308 10.27 25.86 23.00
N SER A 309 10.87 25.41 21.91
CA SER A 309 12.01 26.12 21.32
C SER A 309 11.51 27.50 20.92
N LEU A 310 11.97 28.53 21.64
CA LEU A 310 11.87 29.93 21.23
C LEU A 310 12.76 30.12 20.00
N LEU A 311 12.28 29.70 18.84
CA LEU A 311 12.84 30.05 17.54
C LEU A 311 11.69 30.60 16.70
N ASP A 312 11.42 31.87 16.94
CA ASP A 312 10.89 32.80 15.94
C ASP A 312 11.95 33.04 14.85
#